data_AF-A0A7W8APS9-F1
#
_entry.id   AF-A0A7W8APS9-F1
#
_cell.length_a   1.000
_cell.length_b   1.000
_cell.length_c   1.000
_cell.angle_alpha   90.00
_cell.angle_beta   90.00
_cell.angle_gamma   90.00
#
_symmetry.space_group_name_H-M   'P 1'
#
loop_
_entity.id
_entity.type
_entity.pdbx_description
1 polymer ?
#
loop_
_entity_poly.entity_id
_entity_poly.type
_entity_poly.pdbx_seq_one_letter_code
_entity_poly.pdbx_strand_id
1 'polypeptide(L)'
;MAHREKGGTLHAYITLTKPQDWFAAVDFTDAVAAAARIAQEYDGWAPELTALITAGRTAPVLRPLHALPDGHRWDRVPGVTLLGDAAHLTAPNGEGANLAMQDGAELGQALAAHPDDIETALTAYERGLFPRGAAAAAAAPRNPTPQELIRFFTGWKS
;
A
#
# COMPACT_ATOMS: atom_id res chain seq x y z
N MET A 1 11.48 -1.71 -7.85
CA MET A 1 11.20 -3.13 -8.15
C MET A 1 10.99 -3.26 -9.65
N ALA A 2 11.41 -4.37 -10.28
CA ALA A 2 11.06 -4.66 -11.66
C ALA A 2 10.64 -6.13 -11.82
N HIS A 3 9.55 -6.40 -12.54
CA HIS A 3 9.15 -7.75 -12.91
C HIS A 3 9.21 -7.96 -14.41
N ARG A 4 9.54 -9.19 -14.83
CA ARG A 4 9.56 -9.58 -16.25
C ARG A 4 8.30 -10.36 -16.59
N GLU A 5 7.57 -9.90 -17.61
CA GLU A 5 6.40 -10.58 -18.13
C GLU A 5 6.74 -11.45 -19.37
N LYS A 6 5.74 -12.21 -19.83
CA LYS A 6 5.84 -12.92 -21.11
C LYS A 6 6.09 -11.92 -22.24
N GLY A 7 6.89 -12.32 -23.24
CA GLY A 7 7.26 -11.43 -24.35
C GLY A 7 8.46 -10.51 -24.08
N GLY A 8 9.12 -10.62 -22.93
CA GLY A 8 10.33 -9.84 -22.63
C GLY A 8 10.07 -8.41 -22.16
N THR A 9 8.83 -8.08 -21.82
CA THR A 9 8.45 -6.81 -21.19
C THR A 9 8.92 -6.78 -19.74
N LEU A 10 9.46 -5.64 -19.32
CA LEU A 10 9.82 -5.37 -17.93
C LEU A 10 8.92 -4.24 -17.41
N HIS A 11 8.23 -4.46 -16.29
CA HIS A 11 7.52 -3.39 -15.58
C HIS A 11 8.32 -3.00 -14.35
N ALA A 12 8.64 -1.72 -14.23
CA ALA A 12 9.37 -1.15 -13.11
C ALA A 12 8.47 -0.26 -12.26
N TYR A 13 8.50 -0.46 -10.96
CA TYR A 13 7.89 0.39 -9.96
C TYR A 13 8.98 1.07 -9.14
N ILE A 14 8.91 2.40 -9.08
CA ILE A 14 9.81 3.24 -8.30
C ILE A 14 9.00 3.85 -7.17
N THR A 15 9.49 3.71 -5.96
CA THR A 15 8.88 4.30 -4.77
C THR A 15 9.85 5.33 -4.23
N LEU A 16 9.35 6.53 -3.99
CA LEU A 16 10.15 7.67 -3.58
C LEU A 16 9.39 8.42 -2.47
N THR A 17 10.10 8.77 -1.42
CA THR A 17 9.57 9.59 -0.32
C THR A 17 10.08 11.01 -0.46
N LYS A 18 9.20 11.89 -0.94
CA LYS A 18 9.48 13.33 -1.09
C LYS A 18 8.27 14.16 -0.63
N PRO A 19 8.50 15.43 -0.28
CA PRO A 19 7.43 16.42 -0.10
C PRO A 19 6.46 16.47 -1.29
N GLN A 20 5.19 16.80 -1.04
CA GLN A 20 4.16 16.82 -2.09
C GLN A 20 4.44 17.86 -3.18
N ASP A 21 5.01 19.02 -2.81
CA ASP A 21 5.41 20.09 -3.71
C ASP A 21 6.54 19.65 -4.67
N TRP A 22 7.43 18.75 -4.25
CA TRP A 22 8.42 18.13 -5.12
C TRP A 22 7.74 17.37 -6.26
N PHE A 23 6.69 16.58 -5.97
CA PHE A 23 5.95 15.85 -7.00
C PHE A 23 5.11 16.77 -7.88
N ALA A 24 4.52 17.83 -7.30
CA ALA A 24 3.75 18.82 -8.04
C ALA A 24 4.59 19.61 -9.06
N ALA A 25 5.91 19.71 -8.82
CA ALA A 25 6.85 20.35 -9.74
C ALA A 25 7.29 19.44 -10.92
N VAL A 26 6.93 18.15 -10.92
CA VAL A 26 7.24 17.23 -12.02
C VAL A 26 6.08 17.20 -13.01
N ASP A 27 6.35 17.54 -14.27
CA ASP A 27 5.39 17.35 -15.36
C ASP A 27 5.40 15.88 -15.82
N PHE A 28 4.46 15.09 -15.30
CA PHE A 28 4.30 13.68 -15.68
C PHE A 28 3.75 13.46 -17.10
N THR A 29 3.36 14.52 -17.82
CA THR A 29 2.97 14.42 -19.23
C THR A 29 4.18 14.44 -20.18
N ASP A 30 5.30 15.01 -19.73
CA ASP A 30 6.61 14.87 -20.38
C ASP A 30 7.36 13.66 -19.80
N ALA A 31 7.22 12.51 -20.48
CA ALA A 31 7.83 11.25 -20.05
C ALA A 31 9.35 11.34 -19.87
N VAL A 32 10.05 12.06 -20.75
CA VAL A 32 11.52 12.12 -20.75
C VAL A 32 11.99 13.02 -19.60
N ALA A 33 11.40 14.20 -19.46
CA ALA A 33 11.74 15.11 -18.37
C ALA A 33 11.39 14.52 -17.00
N ALA A 34 10.22 13.90 -16.86
CA ALA A 34 9.81 13.23 -15.63
C ALA A 34 10.77 12.10 -15.25
N ALA A 35 11.12 11.21 -16.20
CA ALA A 35 12.04 10.11 -15.94
C ALA A 35 13.44 10.61 -15.56
N ALA A 36 13.95 11.65 -16.24
CA ALA A 36 15.23 12.26 -15.91
C ALA A 36 15.22 12.87 -14.50
N ARG A 37 14.15 13.60 -14.14
CA ARG A 37 14.01 14.22 -12.82
C ARG A 37 13.93 13.20 -11.70
N ILE A 38 13.24 12.07 -11.92
CA ILE A 38 13.16 10.95 -10.96
C ILE A 38 14.51 10.24 -10.86
N ALA A 39 15.21 10.01 -11.98
CA ALA A 39 16.51 9.35 -11.99
C ALA A 39 17.60 10.12 -11.22
N GLN A 40 17.51 11.46 -11.15
CA GLN A 40 18.40 12.29 -10.34
C GLN A 40 18.36 11.96 -8.85
N GLU A 41 17.25 11.41 -8.35
CA GLU A 41 17.15 10.97 -6.94
C GLU A 41 17.94 9.69 -6.66
N TYR A 42 18.51 9.07 -7.70
CA TYR A 42 19.35 7.88 -7.67
C TYR A 42 20.75 8.17 -8.22
N ASP A 43 21.24 9.42 -8.07
CA ASP A 43 22.61 9.76 -8.46
C ASP A 43 23.64 8.82 -7.83
N GLY A 44 24.65 8.42 -8.61
CA GLY A 44 25.65 7.43 -8.23
C GLY A 44 25.23 5.96 -8.34
N TRP A 45 23.99 5.65 -8.74
CA TRP A 45 23.59 4.27 -9.02
C TRP A 45 24.15 3.76 -10.36
N ALA A 46 24.25 2.43 -10.47
CA ALA A 46 24.68 1.79 -11.71
C ALA A 46 23.75 2.17 -12.88
N PRO A 47 24.29 2.47 -14.09
CA PRO A 47 23.51 2.89 -15.25
C PRO A 47 22.37 1.94 -15.60
N GLU A 48 22.58 0.63 -15.42
CA GLU A 48 21.61 -0.42 -15.68
C GLU A 48 20.37 -0.31 -14.77
N LEU A 49 20.54 0.17 -13.53
CA LEU A 49 19.43 0.39 -12.60
C LEU A 49 18.69 1.68 -12.94
N THR A 50 19.41 2.76 -13.28
CA THR A 50 18.76 4.01 -13.71
C THR A 50 18.05 3.86 -15.06
N ALA A 51 18.51 2.94 -15.93
CA ALA A 51 17.86 2.61 -17.18
C ALA A 51 16.45 2.01 -16.99
N LEU A 52 16.17 1.39 -15.84
CA LEU A 52 14.81 0.94 -15.49
C LEU A 52 13.83 2.12 -15.37
N ILE A 53 14.35 3.33 -15.13
CA ILE A 53 13.58 4.57 -15.02
C ILE A 53 13.58 5.29 -16.37
N THR A 54 14.76 5.47 -16.97
CA THR A 54 14.95 6.37 -18.13
C THR A 54 14.66 5.71 -19.48
N ALA A 55 14.75 4.38 -19.59
CA ALA A 55 14.49 3.65 -20.84
C ALA A 55 13.05 3.08 -20.93
N GLY A 56 12.16 3.51 -20.03
CA GLY A 56 10.74 3.14 -20.05
C GLY A 56 10.04 3.61 -21.33
N ARG A 57 9.17 2.76 -21.89
CA ARG A 57 8.40 3.08 -23.12
C ARG A 57 7.13 3.90 -22.85
N THR A 58 6.77 4.06 -21.59
CA THR A 58 5.57 4.77 -21.14
C THR A 58 5.98 5.86 -20.16
N ALA A 59 5.21 6.96 -20.12
CA ALA A 59 5.38 7.98 -19.10
C ALA A 59 5.26 7.37 -17.68
N PRO A 60 6.07 7.82 -16.72
CA PRO A 60 5.85 7.47 -15.31
C PRO A 60 4.45 7.92 -14.89
N VAL A 61 3.71 7.03 -14.22
CA VAL A 61 2.39 7.36 -13.65
C VAL A 61 2.57 7.59 -12.16
N LEU A 62 2.39 8.85 -11.71
CA LEU A 62 2.40 9.16 -10.29
C LEU A 62 1.21 8.51 -9.59
N ARG A 63 1.47 7.74 -8.54
CA ARG A 63 0.47 7.14 -7.67
C ARG A 63 0.79 7.46 -6.21
N PRO A 64 0.16 8.48 -5.62
CA PRO A 64 0.35 8.79 -4.20
C PRO A 64 -0.03 7.59 -3.33
N LEU A 65 0.78 7.31 -2.31
CA LEU A 65 0.48 6.29 -1.31
C LEU A 65 -0.07 6.99 -0.07
N HIS A 66 -1.28 6.62 0.31
CA HIS A 66 -1.96 7.15 1.49
C HIS A 66 -2.05 6.08 2.57
N ALA A 67 -2.11 6.51 3.83
CA ALA A 67 -2.33 5.66 4.99
C ALA A 67 -3.19 6.40 6.01
N LEU A 68 -3.99 5.66 6.78
CA LEU A 68 -4.69 6.18 7.94
C LEU A 68 -3.71 6.39 9.11
N PRO A 69 -4.06 7.24 10.09
CA PRO A 69 -3.23 7.43 11.28
C PRO A 69 -2.98 6.13 12.06
N ASP A 70 -1.80 5.99 12.67
CA ASP A 70 -1.50 4.87 13.56
C ASP A 70 -2.55 4.78 14.68
N GLY A 71 -3.13 3.59 14.88
CA GLY A 71 -4.16 3.38 15.90
C GLY A 71 -5.51 4.02 15.57
N HIS A 72 -5.79 4.29 14.28
CA HIS A 72 -7.07 4.82 13.82
C HIS A 72 -8.27 4.03 14.37
N ARG A 73 -9.23 4.79 14.90
CA ARG A 73 -10.50 4.32 15.47
C ARG A 73 -11.57 5.37 15.18
N TRP A 74 -12.82 4.95 15.26
CA TRP A 74 -13.99 5.80 15.07
C TRP A 74 -14.97 5.62 16.23
N ASP A 75 -15.82 6.63 16.42
CA ASP A 75 -16.98 6.51 17.29
C ASP A 75 -18.04 5.63 16.64
N ARG A 76 -18.66 4.75 17.43
CA ARG A 76 -19.68 3.79 16.96
C ARG A 76 -20.89 4.52 16.38
N VAL A 77 -21.34 4.07 15.21
CA VAL A 77 -22.65 4.41 14.63
C VAL A 77 -23.50 3.13 14.59
N PRO A 78 -24.73 3.14 15.14
CA PRO A 78 -25.58 1.96 15.14
C PRO A 78 -25.77 1.36 13.74
N GLY A 79 -25.64 0.04 13.64
CA GLY A 79 -25.80 -0.73 12.41
C GLY A 79 -24.71 -0.59 11.35
N VAL A 80 -23.66 0.19 11.60
CA VAL A 80 -22.60 0.48 10.62
C VAL A 80 -21.24 0.08 11.17
N THR A 81 -20.38 -0.59 10.39
CA THR A 81 -18.96 -0.76 10.70
C THR A 81 -18.12 -0.64 9.43
N LEU A 82 -16.79 -0.60 9.57
CA LEU A 82 -15.84 -0.51 8.47
C LEU A 82 -14.98 -1.77 8.41
N LEU A 83 -14.48 -2.09 7.21
CA LEU A 83 -13.54 -3.19 6.98
C LEU A 83 -12.55 -2.83 5.85
N GLY A 84 -11.45 -3.56 5.76
CA GLY A 84 -10.41 -3.36 4.75
C GLY A 84 -9.82 -1.96 4.81
N ASP A 85 -9.51 -1.38 3.66
CA ASP A 85 -8.91 -0.04 3.55
C ASP A 85 -9.75 1.05 4.23
N ALA A 86 -11.07 0.90 4.30
CA ALA A 86 -11.92 1.84 5.02
C ALA A 86 -11.64 1.86 6.53
N ALA A 87 -11.23 0.72 7.10
CA ALA A 87 -10.90 0.58 8.51
C ALA A 87 -9.42 0.82 8.82
N HIS A 88 -8.52 0.41 7.94
CA HIS A 88 -7.09 0.34 8.24
C HIS A 88 -6.18 0.47 7.00
N LEU A 89 -6.50 1.33 6.04
CA LEU A 89 -5.59 1.61 4.91
C LEU A 89 -4.15 1.90 5.40
N THR A 90 -3.20 1.08 4.99
CA THR A 90 -1.77 1.24 5.28
C THR A 90 -0.96 1.38 4.01
N ALA A 91 0.32 1.78 4.14
CA ALA A 91 1.25 1.68 3.02
C ALA A 91 1.29 0.22 2.49
N PRO A 92 1.41 0.03 1.15
CA PRO A 92 1.36 -1.31 0.57
C PRO A 92 2.49 -2.20 1.10
N ASN A 93 2.12 -3.24 1.84
CA ASN A 93 3.01 -4.29 2.33
C ASN A 93 2.61 -5.68 1.82
N GLY A 94 1.55 -5.76 1.02
CA GLY A 94 0.99 -6.99 0.47
C GLY A 94 -0.07 -7.70 1.27
N GLU A 95 -0.28 -7.26 2.50
CA GLU A 95 -1.23 -7.91 3.40
C GLU A 95 -2.60 -7.22 3.37
N GLY A 96 -2.74 -6.03 2.77
CA GLY A 96 -4.00 -5.29 2.78
C GLY A 96 -5.21 -6.09 2.26
N ALA A 97 -5.05 -6.82 1.15
CA ALA A 97 -6.10 -7.68 0.62
C ALA A 97 -6.41 -8.88 1.54
N ASN A 98 -5.37 -9.53 2.09
CA ASN A 98 -5.54 -10.65 3.02
C ASN A 98 -6.25 -10.19 4.30
N LEU A 99 -5.89 -9.02 4.82
CA LEU A 99 -6.50 -8.41 6.00
C LEU A 99 -7.96 -8.03 5.74
N ALA A 100 -8.28 -7.47 4.59
CA ALA A 100 -9.66 -7.18 4.20
C ALA A 100 -10.51 -8.46 4.07
N MET A 101 -9.93 -9.54 3.55
CA MET A 101 -10.62 -10.85 3.50
C MET A 101 -10.83 -11.43 4.90
N GLN A 102 -9.82 -11.32 5.79
CA GLN A 102 -9.94 -11.72 7.19
C GLN A 102 -11.03 -10.92 7.90
N ASP A 103 -11.11 -9.61 7.66
CA ASP A 103 -12.17 -8.77 8.21
C ASP A 103 -13.56 -9.27 7.82
N GLY A 104 -13.76 -9.56 6.53
CA GLY A 104 -15.04 -10.06 6.04
C GLY A 104 -15.44 -11.38 6.68
N ALA A 105 -14.47 -12.28 6.87
CA ALA A 105 -14.71 -13.56 7.54
C ALA A 105 -15.07 -13.39 9.02
N GLU A 106 -14.31 -12.57 9.76
CA GLU A 106 -14.56 -12.30 11.18
C GLU A 106 -15.89 -11.56 11.41
N LEU A 107 -16.22 -10.59 10.55
CA LEU A 107 -17.51 -9.90 10.57
C LEU A 107 -18.67 -10.88 10.29
N GLY A 108 -18.53 -11.73 9.27
CA GLY A 108 -19.53 -12.75 8.95
C GLY A 108 -19.77 -13.74 10.10
N GLN A 109 -18.69 -14.16 10.78
CA GLN A 109 -18.79 -15.02 11.97
C GLN A 109 -19.48 -14.32 13.13
N ALA A 110 -19.15 -13.05 13.40
CA ALA A 110 -19.78 -12.28 14.46
C ALA A 110 -21.28 -12.09 14.22
N LEU A 111 -21.67 -11.76 12.98
CA LEU A 111 -23.08 -11.63 12.60
C LEU A 111 -23.83 -12.96 12.73
N ALA A 112 -23.24 -14.08 12.31
CA ALA A 112 -23.85 -15.40 12.44
C ALA A 112 -24.01 -15.86 13.90
N ALA A 113 -23.11 -15.45 14.79
CA ALA A 113 -23.18 -15.75 16.22
C ALA A 113 -24.23 -14.91 16.97
N HIS A 114 -24.64 -13.77 16.41
CA HIS A 114 -25.57 -12.82 17.01
C HIS A 114 -26.67 -12.39 16.01
N PRO A 115 -27.51 -13.32 15.52
CA PRO A 115 -28.46 -13.06 14.43
C PRO A 115 -29.52 -12.01 14.77
N ASP A 116 -29.87 -11.87 16.05
CA ASP A 116 -30.90 -10.95 16.55
C ASP A 116 -30.31 -9.73 17.28
N ASP A 117 -28.99 -9.59 17.32
CA ASP A 117 -28.29 -8.50 18.04
C ASP A 117 -27.06 -8.02 17.26
N ILE A 118 -27.32 -7.16 16.27
CA ILE A 118 -26.28 -6.61 15.41
C ILE A 118 -25.26 -5.77 16.20
N GLU A 119 -25.66 -5.06 17.26
CA GLU A 119 -24.73 -4.22 18.01
C GLU A 119 -23.71 -5.03 18.79
N THR A 120 -24.14 -6.15 19.38
CA THR A 120 -23.21 -7.10 20.00
C THR A 120 -22.28 -7.71 18.95
N ALA A 121 -22.81 -8.08 17.76
CA ALA A 121 -22.00 -8.59 16.66
C ALA A 121 -20.88 -7.60 16.25
N LEU A 122 -21.26 -6.35 15.98
CA LEU A 122 -20.33 -5.30 15.54
C LEU A 122 -19.30 -4.99 16.63
N THR A 123 -19.72 -4.94 17.89
CA THR A 123 -18.81 -4.72 19.03
C THR A 123 -17.79 -5.86 19.17
N ALA A 124 -18.21 -7.10 18.95
CA ALA A 124 -17.32 -8.26 19.00
C ALA A 124 -16.31 -8.22 17.86
N TYR A 125 -16.77 -7.91 16.64
CA TYR A 125 -15.92 -7.75 15.45
C TYR A 125 -14.87 -6.63 15.63
N GLU A 126 -15.30 -5.42 16.00
CA GLU A 126 -14.41 -4.26 16.11
C GLU A 126 -13.32 -4.44 17.19
N ARG A 127 -13.61 -5.24 18.23
CA ARG A 127 -12.62 -5.59 19.28
C ARG A 127 -11.42 -6.34 18.72
N GLY A 128 -11.63 -7.22 17.73
CA GLY A 128 -10.57 -7.93 17.02
C GLY A 128 -9.91 -7.07 15.93
N LEU A 129 -10.71 -6.24 15.25
CA LEU A 129 -10.27 -5.38 14.16
C LEU A 129 -9.20 -4.36 14.59
N PHE A 130 -9.43 -3.60 15.65
CA PHE A 130 -8.55 -2.47 15.98
C PHE A 130 -7.11 -2.86 16.34
N PRO A 131 -6.85 -3.87 17.20
CA PRO A 131 -5.48 -4.31 17.47
C PRO A 131 -4.77 -4.82 16.22
N ARG A 132 -5.49 -5.53 15.34
CA ARG A 132 -4.96 -6.05 14.08
C ARG A 132 -4.62 -4.94 13.10
N GLY A 133 -5.50 -3.95 12.93
CA GLY A 133 -5.23 -2.76 12.12
C GLY A 133 -4.02 -1.96 12.63
N ALA A 134 -3.90 -1.79 13.95
CA ALA A 134 -2.73 -1.13 14.55
C ALA A 134 -1.42 -1.91 14.31
N ALA A 135 -1.46 -3.24 14.41
CA ALA A 135 -0.31 -4.09 14.12
C ALA A 135 0.09 -4.03 12.64
N ALA A 136 -0.89 -4.02 11.73
CA ALA A 136 -0.65 -3.87 10.29
C ALA A 136 0.00 -2.53 9.95
N ALA A 137 -0.48 -1.43 10.56
CA ALA A 137 0.12 -0.11 10.38
C ALA A 137 1.55 -0.03 10.93
N ALA A 138 1.81 -0.65 12.09
CA ALA A 138 3.15 -0.70 12.66
C ALA A 138 4.14 -1.54 11.83
N ALA A 139 3.65 -2.59 11.17
CA ALA A 139 4.45 -3.43 10.27
C ALA A 139 4.61 -2.82 8.86
N ALA A 140 3.79 -1.83 8.50
CA ALA A 140 3.89 -1.15 7.23
C ALA A 140 5.09 -0.17 7.27
N PRO A 141 6.07 -0.34 6.37
CA PRO A 141 7.20 0.57 6.33
C PRO A 141 6.72 1.97 5.91
N ARG A 142 6.90 2.95 6.81
CA ARG A 142 6.58 4.38 6.53
C ARG A 142 7.56 5.03 5.56
N ASN A 143 8.72 4.39 5.35
CA ASN A 143 9.71 4.77 4.37
C ASN A 143 10.42 3.49 3.87
N PRO A 144 9.73 2.66 3.05
CA PRO A 144 10.23 1.35 2.71
C PRO A 144 11.56 1.46 1.99
N THR A 145 12.54 0.72 2.49
CA THR A 145 13.77 0.49 1.75
C THR A 145 13.47 -0.29 0.47
N PRO A 146 14.29 -0.14 -0.59
CA PRO A 146 14.16 -0.95 -1.79
C PRO A 146 14.11 -2.46 -1.50
N GLN A 147 14.82 -2.91 -0.46
CA GLN A 147 14.85 -4.31 -0.01
C GLN A 147 13.51 -4.79 0.57
N GLU A 148 12.82 -3.97 1.35
CA GLU A 148 11.51 -4.30 1.93
C GLU A 148 10.42 -4.41 0.84
N LEU A 149 10.50 -3.57 -0.19
CA LEU A 149 9.60 -3.65 -1.35
C LEU A 149 9.90 -4.88 -2.23
N ILE A 150 11.18 -5.22 -2.41
CA ILE A 150 11.57 -6.43 -3.14
C ILE A 150 11.01 -7.67 -2.43
N ARG A 151 11.14 -7.76 -1.11
CA ARG A 151 10.57 -8.87 -0.33
C ARG A 151 9.06 -8.99 -0.51
N PHE A 152 8.35 -7.87 -0.44
CA PHE A 152 6.89 -7.81 -0.62
C PHE A 152 6.45 -8.47 -1.94
N PHE A 153 7.01 -8.07 -3.07
CA PHE A 153 6.53 -8.57 -4.36
C PHE A 153 7.16 -9.88 -4.84
N THR A 154 8.26 -10.34 -4.21
CA THR A 154 8.93 -11.60 -4.60
C THR A 154 8.60 -12.78 -3.69
N GLY A 155 7.97 -12.54 -2.52
CA GLY A 155 7.62 -13.60 -1.56
C GLY A 155 8.83 -14.30 -0.91
N TRP A 156 10.04 -13.74 -1.04
CA TRP A 156 11.27 -14.36 -0.55
C TRP A 156 11.41 -14.20 0.98
N LYS A 157 11.46 -15.31 1.73
CA LYS A 157 11.84 -15.35 3.15
C LYS A 157 13.30 -15.82 3.27
N SER A 158 14.12 -15.08 4.03
CA SER A 158 15.46 -15.51 4.47
C SER A 158 15.37 -16.47 5.64
#